data_AF-A0A815PJU9-F1
#
_entry.id   AF-A0A815PJU9-F1
#
_cell.length_a   1.000
_cell.length_b   1.000
_cell.length_c   1.000
_cell.angle_alpha   90.00
_cell.angle_beta   90.00
_cell.angle_gamma   90.00
#
_symmetry.space_group_name_H-M   'P 1'
#
loop_
_entity.id
_entity.type
_entity.pdbx_description
1 polymer ?
#
loop_
_entity_poly.entity_id
_entity_poly.type
_entity_poly.pdbx_seq_one_letter_code
_entity_poly.pdbx_strand_id
1 'polypeptide(L)'
;MESFKYLQACVVRHGESRNINPNKIVVGDIVEIHRGNRIPADIRIIRAHGLKVDNSSLTGESEPQARRIEYTSDDILETRNLTFFGTFAVEKNLEAIETVGSTTVICADKTGTLTQNQMSVAHMWFDNHIIDCDIDNALARYASLCNTATFKDNPSNRSRPIIQRECEGDASEIAILKYMEAIISNVSHYRSKNAKICEVQFSSSNRYQLSIHSTYDQDERYLLVMKGASKTILKNCATIYVDGCEIEFNKFWKRQYEAAFNELSKKKKKKLNFI
;
A
#
# COMPACT_ATOMS: atom_id res chain seq x y z
N MET A 1 29.11 28.75 23.78
CA MET A 1 28.67 27.93 24.92
C MET A 1 27.22 27.52 24.67
N GLU A 2 27.00 26.48 23.88
CA GLU A 2 25.67 25.89 23.76
C GLU A 2 25.51 24.84 24.86
N SER A 3 24.65 25.18 25.82
CA SER A 3 24.20 24.28 26.87
C SER A 3 23.38 23.15 26.26
N PHE A 4 24.04 22.06 25.87
CA PHE A 4 23.40 20.79 25.54
C PHE A 4 22.71 20.26 26.79
N LYS A 5 21.42 20.56 26.95
CA LYS A 5 20.59 20.06 28.04
C LYS A 5 20.59 18.54 27.99
N TYR A 6 21.13 17.91 29.03
CA TYR A 6 20.73 16.55 29.36
C TYR A 6 19.21 16.55 29.61
N LEU A 7 18.44 16.02 28.67
CA LEU A 7 16.98 16.21 28.65
C LEU A 7 16.29 15.61 29.88
N GLN A 8 16.75 14.44 30.34
CA GLN A 8 16.41 13.77 31.60
C GLN A 8 17.12 12.39 31.62
N ALA A 9 17.33 11.81 32.80
CA ALA A 9 17.76 10.42 32.96
C ALA A 9 16.67 9.62 33.67
N CYS A 10 16.46 8.38 33.22
CA CYS A 10 15.51 7.45 33.80
C CYS A 10 16.19 6.66 34.93
N VAL A 11 15.71 6.79 36.16
CA VAL A 11 16.22 6.03 37.31
C VAL A 11 15.10 5.23 37.99
N VAL A 12 15.43 4.05 38.50
CA VAL A 12 14.52 3.22 39.28
C VAL A 12 14.88 3.38 40.75
N ARG A 13 13.98 3.99 41.52
CA ARG A 13 14.08 4.16 42.98
C ARG A 13 12.81 3.62 43.63
N HIS A 14 12.95 2.82 44.69
CA HIS A 14 11.82 2.16 45.36
C HIS A 14 10.92 1.34 44.42
N GLY A 15 11.50 0.74 43.36
CA GLY A 15 10.78 -0.06 42.38
C GLY A 15 10.01 0.73 41.33
N GLU A 16 10.03 2.07 41.38
CA GLU A 16 9.37 2.94 40.42
C GLU A 16 10.39 3.65 39.52
N SER A 17 10.08 3.68 38.23
CA SER A 17 10.83 4.44 37.23
C SER A 17 10.48 5.93 37.30
N ARG A 18 11.50 6.79 37.36
CA ARG A 18 11.35 8.24 37.49
C ARG A 18 12.37 8.95 36.60
N ASN A 19 11.90 9.94 35.85
CA ASN A 19 12.78 10.82 35.09
C ASN A 19 13.30 11.95 35.99
N ILE A 20 14.61 12.02 36.17
CA ILE A 20 15.29 13.03 36.99
C ILE A 20 16.32 13.80 36.16
N ASN A 21 16.72 14.96 36.67
CA ASN A 21 17.89 15.66 36.15
C ASN A 21 19.15 14.81 36.45
N PRO A 22 20.06 14.56 35.48
CA PRO A 22 21.25 13.75 35.72
C PRO A 22 22.14 14.21 36.88
N ASN A 23 22.15 15.51 37.19
CA ASN A 23 22.88 16.04 38.34
C ASN A 23 22.34 15.55 39.69
N LYS A 24 21.18 14.89 39.72
CA LYS A 24 20.57 14.28 40.92
C LYS A 24 20.77 12.77 41.00
N ILE A 25 21.49 12.16 40.05
CA ILE A 25 21.88 10.75 40.12
C ILE A 25 22.96 10.61 41.20
N VAL A 26 22.83 9.59 42.03
CA VAL A 26 23.79 9.26 43.09
C VAL A 26 24.30 7.83 42.94
N VAL A 27 25.45 7.55 43.54
CA VAL A 27 26.02 6.19 43.58
C VAL A 27 25.01 5.24 44.22
N GLY A 28 24.72 4.13 43.52
CA GLY A 28 23.74 3.13 43.95
C GLY A 28 22.38 3.23 43.25
N ASP A 29 22.11 4.29 42.48
CA ASP A 29 20.93 4.35 41.64
C ASP A 29 20.96 3.28 40.54
N ILE A 30 19.79 2.68 40.26
CA ILE A 30 19.58 1.87 39.06
C ILE A 30 19.15 2.82 37.94
N VAL A 31 19.93 2.87 36.86
CA VAL A 31 19.68 3.74 35.71
C VAL A 31 19.19 2.89 34.54
N GLU A 32 18.05 3.26 33.96
CA GLU A 32 17.57 2.68 32.70
C GLU A 32 18.11 3.49 31.53
N ILE A 33 18.77 2.79 30.60
CA ILE A 33 19.38 3.39 29.42
C ILE A 33 18.58 2.93 28.20
N HIS A 34 17.98 3.88 27.49
CA HIS A 34 17.28 3.62 26.24
C HIS A 34 18.08 4.10 25.02
N ARG A 35 17.68 3.64 23.84
CA ARG A 35 18.25 4.03 22.56
C ARG A 35 18.29 5.55 22.39
N GLY A 36 19.40 6.06 21.88
CA GLY A 36 19.58 7.49 21.61
C GLY A 36 19.79 8.33 22.87
N ASN A 37 19.83 7.72 24.06
CA ASN A 37 20.20 8.42 25.28
C ASN A 37 21.71 8.62 25.34
N ARG A 38 22.10 9.78 25.86
CA ARG A 38 23.46 10.02 26.32
C ARG A 38 23.61 9.38 27.68
N ILE A 39 24.70 8.65 27.89
CA ILE A 39 24.97 7.98 29.16
C ILE A 39 25.15 9.05 30.25
N PRO A 40 24.32 9.04 31.32
CA PRO A 40 24.24 10.17 32.26
C PRO A 40 25.25 10.10 33.42
N ALA A 41 25.92 8.97 33.61
CA ALA A 41 26.98 8.74 34.58
C ALA A 41 27.82 7.52 34.16
N ASP A 42 28.98 7.29 34.78
CA ASP A 42 29.68 6.02 34.60
C ASP A 42 28.89 4.89 35.28
N ILE A 43 28.45 3.90 34.51
CA ILE A 43 27.47 2.90 34.94
C ILE A 43 28.00 1.49 34.74
N ARG A 44 27.89 0.69 35.80
CA ARG A 44 28.08 -0.76 35.80
C ARG A 44 26.84 -1.46 35.24
N ILE A 45 27.03 -2.31 34.26
CA ILE A 45 25.94 -3.03 33.62
C ILE A 45 25.56 -4.24 34.46
N ILE A 46 24.31 -4.28 34.90
CA ILE A 46 23.71 -5.40 35.63
C ILE A 46 22.71 -6.18 34.77
N ARG A 47 22.23 -5.58 33.68
CA ARG A 47 21.33 -6.20 32.70
C ARG A 47 21.46 -5.47 31.36
N ALA A 48 21.55 -6.22 30.26
CA ALA A 48 21.58 -5.67 28.90
C ALA A 48 20.96 -6.63 27.90
N HIS A 49 20.18 -6.10 26.95
CA HIS A 49 19.69 -6.80 25.77
C HIS A 49 20.06 -5.95 24.55
N GLY A 50 20.99 -6.44 23.72
CA GLY A 50 21.39 -5.76 22.48
C GLY A 50 22.07 -4.38 22.63
N LEU A 51 22.44 -3.95 23.85
CA LEU A 51 23.02 -2.63 24.10
C LEU A 51 24.38 -2.49 23.41
N LYS A 52 24.55 -1.45 22.60
CA LYS A 52 25.85 -0.98 22.11
C LYS A 52 26.04 0.48 22.48
N VAL A 53 27.29 0.87 22.68
CA VAL A 53 27.66 2.24 23.04
C VAL A 53 28.72 2.76 22.09
N ASP A 54 28.52 3.98 21.61
CA ASP A 54 29.49 4.72 20.83
C ASP A 54 30.46 5.41 21.79
N ASN A 55 31.69 4.90 21.83
CA ASN A 55 32.78 5.45 22.63
C ASN A 55 33.70 6.37 21.81
N SER A 56 33.31 6.83 20.62
CA SER A 56 34.14 7.71 19.78
C SER A 56 34.62 8.95 20.51
N SER A 57 33.84 9.47 21.46
CA SER A 57 34.22 10.59 22.32
C SER A 57 35.36 10.29 23.30
N LEU A 58 35.66 9.01 23.56
CA LEU A 58 36.70 8.55 24.49
C LEU A 58 37.89 7.92 23.78
N THR A 59 37.64 7.07 22.79
CA THR A 59 38.69 6.29 22.11
C THR A 59 39.05 6.83 20.73
N GLY A 60 38.22 7.71 20.16
CA GLY A 60 38.35 8.16 18.76
C GLY A 60 37.87 7.14 17.72
N GLU A 61 37.48 5.94 18.14
CA GLU A 61 36.96 4.90 17.25
C GLU A 61 35.46 5.08 17.03
N SER A 62 35.02 5.10 15.76
CA SER A 62 33.60 5.31 15.41
C SER A 62 32.76 4.04 15.45
N GLU A 63 33.32 2.88 15.79
CA GLU A 63 32.57 1.63 15.81
C GLU A 63 31.86 1.41 17.16
N PRO A 64 30.52 1.24 17.18
CA PRO A 64 29.79 0.97 18.41
C PRO A 64 30.22 -0.33 19.10
N GLN A 65 30.60 -0.23 20.37
CA GLN A 65 31.04 -1.37 21.17
C GLN A 65 29.87 -2.03 21.88
N ALA A 66 29.79 -3.37 21.78
CA ALA A 66 28.76 -4.15 22.44
C ALA A 66 28.98 -4.24 23.95
N ARG A 67 27.88 -4.11 24.70
CA ARG A 67 27.90 -4.07 26.15
C ARG A 67 27.19 -5.29 26.74
N ARG A 68 27.77 -5.86 27.81
CA ARG A 68 27.34 -7.11 28.45
C ARG A 68 27.52 -7.04 29.96
N ILE A 69 27.08 -8.08 30.69
CA ILE A 69 27.18 -8.13 32.15
C ILE A 69 28.56 -8.67 32.57
N GLU A 70 29.16 -9.53 31.75
CA GLU A 70 30.44 -10.17 32.05
C GLU A 70 31.61 -9.20 31.98
N TYR A 71 32.59 -9.42 32.84
CA TYR A 71 33.88 -8.73 32.80
C TYR A 71 34.76 -9.37 31.74
N THR A 72 35.34 -8.55 30.86
CA THR A 72 36.01 -9.05 29.65
C THR A 72 37.45 -8.60 29.49
N SER A 73 37.88 -7.52 30.16
CA SER A 73 39.24 -6.98 30.06
C SER A 73 39.62 -6.23 31.34
N ASP A 74 40.91 -6.23 31.67
CA ASP A 74 41.53 -5.39 32.70
C ASP A 74 41.51 -3.89 32.33
N ASP A 75 41.51 -3.58 31.04
CA ASP A 75 41.32 -2.21 30.58
C ASP A 75 39.85 -1.79 30.76
N ILE A 76 39.67 -0.72 31.53
CA ILE A 76 38.38 -0.10 31.82
C ILE A 76 37.68 0.31 30.52
N LEU A 77 38.39 0.88 29.55
CA LEU A 77 37.77 1.38 28.32
C LEU A 77 37.30 0.24 27.40
N GLU A 78 37.95 -0.91 27.46
CA GLU A 78 37.63 -2.08 26.63
C GLU A 78 36.63 -3.04 27.28
N THR A 79 36.52 -3.06 28.61
CA THR A 79 35.63 -3.99 29.31
C THR A 79 34.17 -3.75 28.95
N ARG A 80 33.41 -4.82 28.69
CA ARG A 80 32.05 -4.69 28.12
C ARG A 80 30.96 -4.38 29.15
N ASN A 81 31.26 -4.45 30.44
CA ASN A 81 30.30 -4.27 31.52
C ASN A 81 30.33 -2.91 32.19
N LEU A 82 30.97 -1.94 31.55
CA LEU A 82 30.93 -0.54 31.92
C LEU A 82 30.41 0.30 30.75
N THR A 83 29.73 1.40 31.08
CA THR A 83 29.39 2.48 30.14
C THR A 83 29.81 3.79 30.77
N PHE A 84 30.18 4.76 29.93
CA PHE A 84 30.88 5.96 30.37
C PHE A 84 30.07 7.22 30.12
N PHE A 85 30.16 8.16 31.05
CA PHE A 85 29.50 9.44 30.97
C PHE A 85 29.77 10.14 29.63
N GLY A 86 28.70 10.58 28.97
CA GLY A 86 28.79 11.35 27.72
C GLY A 86 28.90 10.51 26.43
N THR A 87 29.09 9.20 26.54
CA THR A 87 28.96 8.28 25.40
C THR A 87 27.49 8.13 24.99
N PHE A 88 27.23 7.58 23.80
CA PHE A 88 25.86 7.45 23.26
C PHE A 88 25.42 6.00 23.16
N ALA A 89 24.22 5.68 23.64
CA ALA A 89 23.61 4.38 23.44
C ALA A 89 23.08 4.26 21.99
N VAL A 90 23.69 3.36 21.23
CA VAL A 90 23.45 3.13 19.79
C VAL A 90 22.95 1.71 19.56
N GLU A 91 22.10 1.56 18.55
CA GLU A 91 21.64 0.26 18.09
C GLU A 91 22.15 0.04 16.66
N LYS A 92 22.75 -1.13 16.41
CA LYS A 92 22.77 -1.75 15.08
C LYS A 92 21.91 -3.00 15.19
N ASN A 93 20.73 -2.97 14.58
CA ASN A 93 19.80 -4.11 14.50
C ASN A 93 20.44 -5.26 13.70
N LEU A 94 21.24 -6.10 14.37
CA LEU A 94 21.79 -7.33 13.81
C LEU A 94 20.95 -8.56 14.19
N GLU A 95 20.20 -8.51 15.29
CA GLU A 95 19.32 -9.62 15.73
C GLU A 95 18.18 -9.89 14.73
N ALA A 96 17.71 -8.87 14.01
CA ALA A 96 16.69 -9.04 12.96
C ALA A 96 17.16 -9.93 11.80
N ILE A 97 18.45 -9.88 11.44
CA ILE A 97 19.01 -10.68 10.34
C ILE A 97 19.14 -12.16 10.75
N GLU A 98 19.63 -12.41 11.97
CA GLU A 98 19.73 -13.77 12.52
C GLU A 98 18.34 -14.41 12.70
N THR A 99 17.37 -13.62 13.22
CA THR A 99 16.00 -14.09 13.45
C THR A 99 15.30 -14.44 12.14
N VAL A 100 15.49 -13.67 11.06
CA VAL A 100 14.97 -14.03 9.73
C VAL A 100 15.61 -15.33 9.22
N GLY A 101 16.91 -15.52 9.43
CA GLY A 101 17.63 -16.74 9.03
C GLY A 101 17.15 -18.00 9.75
N SER A 102 16.66 -17.86 10.98
CA SER A 102 16.13 -18.95 11.82
C SER A 102 14.59 -19.02 11.83
N THR A 103 13.90 -18.24 10.98
CA THR A 103 12.43 -18.21 10.93
C THR A 103 11.88 -19.45 10.22
N THR A 104 11.09 -20.26 10.93
CA THR A 104 10.39 -21.43 10.35
C THR A 104 8.96 -21.13 9.92
N VAL A 105 8.34 -20.07 10.44
CA VAL A 105 6.95 -19.67 10.16
C VAL A 105 6.87 -18.16 9.93
N ILE A 106 6.32 -17.76 8.78
CA ILE A 106 6.06 -16.35 8.46
C ILE A 106 4.56 -16.09 8.56
N CYS A 107 4.17 -15.23 9.50
CA CYS A 107 2.82 -14.69 9.58
C CYS A 107 2.78 -13.37 8.81
N ALA A 108 2.29 -13.42 7.57
CA ALA A 108 2.11 -12.22 6.76
C ALA A 108 0.64 -11.79 6.73
N ASP A 109 0.39 -10.51 6.99
CA ASP A 109 -0.91 -9.92 6.65
C ASP A 109 -1.10 -9.93 5.12
N LYS A 110 -2.33 -9.99 4.65
CA LYS A 110 -2.65 -9.97 3.23
C LYS A 110 -2.66 -8.55 2.67
N THR A 111 -3.36 -7.63 3.34
CA THR A 111 -3.64 -6.30 2.77
C THR A 111 -2.48 -5.34 3.08
N GLY A 112 -1.83 -4.82 2.04
CA GLY A 112 -0.69 -3.89 2.21
C GLY A 112 0.67 -4.56 2.42
N THR A 113 0.69 -5.89 2.64
CA THR A 113 1.92 -6.69 2.75
C THR A 113 2.05 -7.67 1.59
N LEU A 114 1.18 -8.68 1.48
CA LEU A 114 1.17 -9.59 0.31
C LEU A 114 0.52 -8.96 -0.93
N THR A 115 -0.38 -8.00 -0.72
CA THR A 115 -1.10 -7.29 -1.79
C THR A 115 -0.79 -5.81 -1.72
N GLN A 116 -0.82 -5.13 -2.86
CA GLN A 116 -0.48 -3.71 -2.97
C GLN A 116 -1.51 -2.76 -2.32
N ASN A 117 -2.55 -3.29 -1.67
CA ASN A 117 -3.71 -2.53 -1.16
C ASN A 117 -4.31 -1.57 -2.21
N GLN A 118 -4.24 -1.98 -3.48
CA GLN A 118 -4.77 -1.24 -4.62
C GLN A 118 -5.63 -2.18 -5.45
N MET A 119 -6.81 -1.72 -5.83
CA MET A 119 -7.67 -2.47 -6.74
C MET A 119 -7.13 -2.36 -8.16
N SER A 120 -7.02 -3.49 -8.85
CA SER A 120 -6.63 -3.57 -10.26
C SER A 120 -7.59 -4.47 -11.04
N VAL A 121 -7.76 -4.18 -12.33
CA VAL A 121 -8.44 -5.07 -13.26
C VAL A 121 -7.54 -6.29 -13.49
N ALA A 122 -8.10 -7.49 -13.43
CA ALA A 122 -7.30 -8.71 -13.51
C ALA A 122 -7.71 -9.67 -14.64
N HIS A 123 -9.00 -9.75 -14.95
CA HIS A 123 -9.52 -10.58 -16.03
C HIS A 123 -10.70 -9.87 -16.68
N MET A 124 -10.90 -10.14 -17.97
CA MET A 124 -12.08 -9.73 -18.72
C MET A 124 -12.72 -10.97 -19.35
N TRP A 125 -14.03 -10.91 -19.59
CA TRP A 125 -14.73 -11.93 -20.38
C TRP A 125 -15.36 -11.25 -21.58
N PHE A 126 -14.94 -11.65 -22.78
CA PHE A 126 -15.37 -11.11 -24.06
C PHE A 126 -15.18 -12.18 -25.14
N ASP A 127 -15.99 -12.18 -26.19
CA ASP A 127 -15.98 -13.20 -27.27
C ASP A 127 -15.91 -14.65 -26.74
N ASN A 128 -16.66 -14.94 -25.68
CA ASN A 128 -16.66 -16.26 -25.00
C ASN A 128 -15.34 -16.68 -24.33
N HIS A 129 -14.35 -15.81 -24.25
CA HIS A 129 -13.05 -16.11 -23.67
C HIS A 129 -12.80 -15.31 -22.40
N ILE A 130 -12.18 -15.95 -21.40
CA ILE A 130 -11.60 -15.25 -20.26
C ILE A 130 -10.19 -14.83 -20.66
N ILE A 131 -9.99 -13.54 -20.80
CA ILE A 131 -8.73 -12.94 -21.24
C ILE A 131 -8.02 -12.41 -19.99
N ASP A 132 -6.80 -12.88 -19.77
CA ASP A 132 -5.85 -12.23 -18.88
C ASP A 132 -5.46 -10.89 -19.51
N CYS A 133 -5.50 -9.83 -18.72
CA CYS A 133 -5.51 -8.45 -19.20
C CYS A 133 -4.22 -8.04 -19.96
N ASP A 134 -4.13 -8.43 -21.23
CA ASP A 134 -3.17 -7.97 -22.23
C ASP A 134 -3.97 -7.54 -23.48
N ILE A 135 -4.42 -6.29 -23.43
CA ILE A 135 -4.83 -5.39 -24.53
C ILE A 135 -5.74 -5.99 -25.63
N ASP A 136 -7.05 -5.76 -25.52
CA ASP A 136 -7.94 -5.70 -26.70
C ASP A 136 -9.11 -4.70 -26.51
N ASN A 137 -9.56 -4.11 -27.62
CA ASN A 137 -10.04 -2.73 -27.73
C ASN A 137 -11.58 -2.53 -27.64
N ALA A 138 -12.40 -3.58 -27.76
CA ALA A 138 -13.86 -3.39 -27.85
C ALA A 138 -14.52 -2.93 -26.54
N LEU A 139 -14.12 -3.53 -25.40
CA LEU A 139 -14.66 -3.15 -24.09
C LEU A 139 -14.11 -1.79 -23.59
N ALA A 140 -13.01 -1.34 -24.19
CA ALA A 140 -12.29 -0.16 -23.73
C ALA A 140 -13.13 1.11 -23.88
N ARG A 141 -13.95 1.19 -24.93
CA ARG A 141 -14.91 2.27 -25.16
C ARG A 141 -15.91 2.39 -24.01
N TYR A 142 -16.63 1.31 -23.69
CA TYR A 142 -17.67 1.31 -22.65
C TYR A 142 -17.09 1.59 -21.26
N ALA A 143 -15.98 0.95 -20.93
CA ALA A 143 -15.31 1.09 -19.64
C ALA A 143 -14.70 2.48 -19.42
N SER A 144 -14.26 3.15 -20.50
CA SER A 144 -13.74 4.51 -20.45
C SER A 144 -14.83 5.55 -20.28
N LEU A 145 -15.97 5.39 -20.96
CA LEU A 145 -17.07 6.36 -20.94
C LEU A 145 -17.94 6.25 -19.68
N CYS A 146 -18.33 5.04 -19.29
CA CYS A 146 -19.17 4.80 -18.11
C CYS A 146 -18.34 4.82 -16.81
N ASN A 147 -17.55 5.86 -16.57
CA ASN A 147 -16.66 5.93 -15.42
C ASN A 147 -16.46 7.40 -14.99
N THR A 148 -16.65 7.69 -13.71
CA THR A 148 -16.56 9.05 -13.15
C THR A 148 -15.20 9.33 -12.52
N ALA A 149 -14.35 8.32 -12.31
CA ALA A 149 -13.02 8.53 -11.77
C ALA A 149 -12.16 9.36 -12.72
N THR A 150 -11.33 10.23 -12.15
CA THR A 150 -10.41 11.12 -12.88
C THR A 150 -9.02 11.09 -12.27
N PHE A 151 -7.99 11.41 -13.08
CA PHE A 151 -6.65 11.63 -12.56
C PHE A 151 -6.56 13.04 -11.96
N LYS A 152 -5.89 13.17 -10.80
CA LYS A 152 -5.62 14.49 -10.24
C LYS A 152 -4.67 15.25 -11.14
N ASP A 153 -5.06 16.45 -11.55
CA ASP A 153 -4.26 17.24 -12.46
C ASP A 153 -3.18 18.05 -11.73
N ASN A 154 -2.01 17.44 -11.56
CA ASN A 154 -0.84 18.15 -11.06
C ASN A 154 0.45 17.65 -11.77
N PRO A 155 1.47 18.51 -11.91
CA PRO A 155 2.67 18.17 -12.70
C PRO A 155 3.42 16.95 -12.18
N SER A 156 3.49 16.81 -10.85
CA SER A 156 4.17 15.70 -10.17
C SER A 156 3.44 14.36 -10.33
N ASN A 157 2.13 14.37 -10.56
CA ASN A 157 1.34 13.17 -10.81
C ASN A 157 1.45 12.71 -12.27
N ARG A 158 1.50 13.66 -13.22
CA ARG A 158 1.64 13.32 -14.65
C ARG A 158 2.94 12.57 -14.96
N SER A 159 4.02 12.88 -14.23
CA SER A 159 5.33 12.21 -14.36
C SER A 159 5.38 10.81 -13.74
N ARG A 160 4.39 10.41 -12.92
CA ARG A 160 4.36 9.07 -12.30
C ARG A 160 3.89 8.02 -13.30
N PRO A 161 4.34 6.75 -13.14
CA PRO A 161 3.75 5.61 -13.84
C PRO A 161 2.24 5.55 -13.60
N ILE A 162 1.45 5.16 -14.61
CA ILE A 162 -0.04 5.18 -14.58
C ILE A 162 -0.60 4.50 -13.31
N ILE A 163 -0.04 3.34 -12.94
CA ILE A 163 -0.44 2.57 -11.75
C ILE A 163 -0.28 3.39 -10.46
N GLN A 164 0.74 4.25 -10.38
CA GLN A 164 1.06 5.07 -9.20
C GLN A 164 0.43 6.46 -9.24
N ARG A 165 -0.27 6.81 -10.32
CA ARG A 165 -0.96 8.10 -10.40
C ARG A 165 -2.07 8.19 -9.37
N GLU A 166 -2.21 9.37 -8.79
CA GLU A 166 -3.29 9.74 -7.90
C GLU A 166 -4.56 10.02 -8.71
N CYS A 167 -5.67 9.49 -8.22
CA CYS A 167 -6.98 9.58 -8.84
C CYS A 167 -8.03 9.98 -7.81
N GLU A 168 -9.15 10.52 -8.29
CA GLU A 168 -10.36 10.79 -7.52
C GLU A 168 -11.48 9.87 -8.01
N GLY A 169 -12.23 9.27 -7.08
CA GLY A 169 -13.31 8.33 -7.36
C GLY A 169 -13.24 7.06 -6.51
N ASP A 170 -14.15 6.11 -6.79
CA ASP A 170 -14.19 4.84 -6.06
C ASP A 170 -13.07 3.89 -6.49
N ALA A 171 -12.60 3.03 -5.58
CA ALA A 171 -11.50 2.11 -5.84
C ALA A 171 -11.70 1.23 -7.10
N SER A 172 -12.93 0.81 -7.39
CA SER A 172 -13.25 0.04 -8.60
C SER A 172 -13.17 0.89 -9.87
N GLU A 173 -13.64 2.14 -9.82
CA GLU A 173 -13.57 3.05 -10.95
C GLU A 173 -12.15 3.52 -11.23
N ILE A 174 -11.36 3.77 -10.18
CA ILE A 174 -9.93 4.07 -10.29
C ILE A 174 -9.18 2.90 -10.94
N ALA A 175 -9.48 1.66 -10.55
CA ALA A 175 -8.87 0.48 -11.16
C ALA A 175 -9.14 0.41 -12.67
N ILE A 176 -10.40 0.64 -13.07
CA ILE A 176 -10.80 0.66 -14.48
C ILE A 176 -10.15 1.85 -15.20
N LEU A 177 -10.13 3.04 -14.61
CA LEU A 177 -9.52 4.23 -15.20
C LEU A 177 -8.04 4.01 -15.49
N LYS A 178 -7.28 3.51 -14.52
CA LYS A 178 -5.84 3.23 -14.67
C LYS A 178 -5.59 2.18 -15.74
N TYR A 179 -6.43 1.15 -15.80
CA TYR A 179 -6.32 0.11 -16.83
C TYR A 179 -6.64 0.65 -18.23
N MET A 180 -7.70 1.46 -18.36
CA MET A 180 -8.08 2.08 -19.63
C MET A 180 -7.07 3.12 -20.10
N GLU A 181 -6.47 3.88 -19.19
CA GLU A 181 -5.38 4.82 -19.50
C GLU A 181 -4.17 4.09 -20.07
N ALA A 182 -3.86 2.87 -19.61
CA ALA A 182 -2.77 2.08 -20.17
C ALA A 182 -3.05 1.61 -21.61
N ILE A 183 -4.32 1.41 -21.98
CA ILE A 183 -4.73 0.97 -23.32
C ILE A 183 -4.89 2.17 -24.28
N ILE A 184 -5.67 3.17 -23.88
CA ILE A 184 -6.07 4.31 -24.74
C ILE A 184 -5.05 5.46 -24.68
N SER A 185 -4.08 5.40 -23.76
CA SER A 185 -3.08 6.44 -23.45
C SER A 185 -3.61 7.75 -22.88
N ASN A 186 -4.83 8.19 -23.24
CA ASN A 186 -5.46 9.40 -22.69
C ASN A 186 -6.99 9.29 -22.66
N VAL A 187 -7.51 8.80 -21.54
CA VAL A 187 -8.95 8.64 -21.31
C VAL A 187 -9.66 9.99 -21.19
N SER A 188 -9.00 11.02 -20.66
CA SER A 188 -9.59 12.37 -20.53
C SER A 188 -9.94 12.96 -21.89
N HIS A 189 -9.00 12.89 -22.84
CA HIS A 189 -9.21 13.30 -24.23
C HIS A 189 -10.22 12.42 -24.96
N TYR A 190 -10.22 11.11 -24.69
CA TYR A 190 -11.23 10.22 -25.26
C TYR A 190 -12.65 10.58 -24.79
N ARG A 191 -12.82 10.94 -23.52
CA ARG A 191 -14.09 11.42 -22.96
C ARG A 191 -14.49 12.79 -23.51
N SER A 192 -13.56 13.71 -23.75
CA SER A 192 -13.90 15.02 -24.33
C SER A 192 -14.39 14.91 -25.77
N LYS A 193 -13.91 13.92 -26.54
CA LYS A 193 -14.45 13.61 -27.88
C LYS A 193 -15.83 12.94 -27.85
N ASN A 194 -16.21 12.32 -26.73
CA ASN A 194 -17.47 11.62 -26.55
C ASN A 194 -18.28 12.30 -25.45
N ALA A 195 -18.76 13.52 -25.72
CA ALA A 195 -19.34 14.37 -24.71
C ALA A 195 -20.54 13.70 -24.02
N LYS A 196 -20.52 13.71 -22.69
CA LYS A 196 -21.57 13.13 -21.85
C LYS A 196 -22.76 14.08 -21.80
N ILE A 197 -23.93 13.61 -22.23
CA ILE A 197 -25.18 14.38 -22.30
C ILE A 197 -25.98 14.17 -21.01
N CYS A 198 -26.05 12.92 -20.55
CA CYS A 198 -26.82 12.54 -19.37
C CYS A 198 -26.08 11.43 -18.61
N GLU A 199 -26.26 11.41 -17.29
CA GLU A 199 -25.71 10.39 -16.40
C GLU A 199 -26.71 10.03 -15.31
N VAL A 200 -26.82 8.73 -15.03
CA VAL A 200 -27.45 8.20 -13.83
C VAL A 200 -26.36 7.55 -13.00
N GLN A 201 -26.08 8.15 -11.85
CA GLN A 201 -25.10 7.66 -10.89
C GLN A 201 -25.50 6.30 -10.31
N PHE A 202 -24.50 5.55 -9.87
CA PHE A 202 -24.75 4.28 -9.21
C PHE A 202 -25.58 4.48 -7.92
N SER A 203 -26.64 3.69 -7.78
CA SER A 203 -27.44 3.62 -6.56
C SER A 203 -27.63 2.17 -6.13
N SER A 204 -27.70 1.92 -4.82
CA SER A 204 -27.97 0.58 -4.26
C SER A 204 -29.34 0.04 -4.68
N SER A 205 -30.31 0.92 -4.93
CA SER A 205 -31.64 0.53 -5.41
C SER A 205 -31.59 0.05 -6.87
N ASN A 206 -30.90 0.80 -7.73
CA ASN A 206 -30.85 0.52 -9.18
C ASN A 206 -29.78 -0.52 -9.53
N ARG A 207 -28.67 -0.55 -8.79
CA ARG A 207 -27.51 -1.45 -8.96
C ARG A 207 -26.81 -1.37 -10.34
N TYR A 208 -26.97 -0.24 -11.03
CA TYR A 208 -26.26 0.12 -12.25
C TYR A 208 -25.92 1.61 -12.24
N GLN A 209 -24.93 1.99 -13.06
CA GLN A 209 -24.62 3.35 -13.49
C GLN A 209 -24.77 3.39 -15.01
N LEU A 210 -25.24 4.52 -15.53
CA LEU A 210 -25.59 4.71 -16.94
C LEU A 210 -25.09 6.08 -17.38
N SER A 211 -24.62 6.20 -18.61
CA SER A 211 -24.37 7.50 -19.24
C SER A 211 -24.70 7.47 -20.73
N ILE A 212 -25.14 8.62 -21.25
CA ILE A 212 -25.47 8.81 -22.67
C ILE A 212 -24.48 9.82 -23.25
N HIS A 213 -23.90 9.49 -24.39
CA HIS A 213 -22.84 10.25 -25.03
C HIS A 213 -23.18 10.60 -26.47
N SER A 214 -22.86 11.83 -26.89
CA SER A 214 -22.69 12.14 -28.30
C SER A 214 -21.34 11.62 -28.75
N THR A 215 -21.31 10.77 -29.76
CA THR A 215 -20.09 10.17 -30.27
C THR A 215 -19.52 10.99 -31.42
N TYR A 216 -18.21 10.94 -31.61
CA TYR A 216 -17.55 11.58 -32.75
C TYR A 216 -17.63 10.73 -34.05
N ASP A 217 -18.18 9.52 -33.95
CA ASP A 217 -18.39 8.64 -35.10
C ASP A 217 -19.38 9.32 -36.09
N GLN A 218 -19.36 8.92 -37.37
CA GLN A 218 -20.26 9.46 -38.42
C GLN A 218 -21.74 9.05 -38.23
N ASP A 219 -22.13 8.69 -37.02
CA ASP A 219 -23.45 8.25 -36.64
C ASP A 219 -24.13 9.37 -35.84
N GLU A 220 -25.31 9.82 -36.29
CA GLU A 220 -26.09 10.85 -35.62
C GLU A 220 -26.77 10.35 -34.33
N ARG A 221 -26.71 9.04 -34.05
CA ARG A 221 -27.32 8.43 -32.88
C ARG A 221 -26.49 8.70 -31.61
N TYR A 222 -27.18 8.72 -30.48
CA TYR A 222 -26.54 8.77 -29.17
C TYR A 222 -26.13 7.38 -28.70
N LEU A 223 -24.94 7.28 -28.10
CA LEU A 223 -24.47 6.05 -27.48
C LEU A 223 -24.86 6.01 -26.00
N LEU A 224 -25.63 5.00 -25.63
CA LEU A 224 -25.91 4.66 -24.24
C LEU A 224 -24.88 3.64 -23.77
N VAL A 225 -24.25 3.89 -22.62
CA VAL A 225 -23.36 2.94 -21.96
C VAL A 225 -23.80 2.72 -20.52
N MET A 226 -23.72 1.49 -20.05
CA MET A 226 -24.15 1.10 -18.71
C MET A 226 -23.14 0.16 -18.08
N LYS A 227 -22.94 0.29 -16.76
CA LYS A 227 -22.22 -0.72 -15.98
C LYS A 227 -22.96 -1.08 -14.70
N GLY A 228 -22.79 -2.30 -14.23
CA GLY A 228 -23.46 -2.71 -13.00
C GLY A 228 -23.29 -4.17 -12.61
N ALA A 229 -24.10 -4.55 -11.62
CA ALA A 229 -24.16 -5.93 -11.15
C ALA A 229 -24.67 -6.87 -12.25
N SER A 230 -24.06 -8.05 -12.37
CA SER A 230 -24.36 -9.04 -13.42
C SER A 230 -25.85 -9.30 -13.59
N LYS A 231 -26.55 -9.65 -12.51
CA LYS A 231 -27.98 -9.97 -12.58
C LYS A 231 -28.85 -8.80 -13.05
N THR A 232 -28.42 -7.56 -12.85
CA THR A 232 -29.17 -6.38 -13.27
C THR A 232 -28.93 -6.11 -14.75
N ILE A 233 -27.67 -6.13 -15.17
CA ILE A 233 -27.23 -5.91 -16.55
C ILE A 233 -27.83 -6.97 -17.48
N LEU A 234 -27.63 -8.27 -17.18
CA LEU A 234 -28.11 -9.36 -18.06
C LEU A 234 -29.62 -9.40 -18.26
N LYS A 235 -30.42 -8.83 -17.35
CA LYS A 235 -31.88 -8.76 -17.51
C LYS A 235 -32.32 -7.78 -18.59
N ASN A 236 -31.50 -6.76 -18.84
CA ASN A 236 -31.79 -5.70 -19.80
C ASN A 236 -31.10 -5.93 -21.15
N CYS A 237 -30.29 -6.99 -21.30
CA CYS A 237 -29.62 -7.36 -22.54
C CYS A 237 -30.46 -8.32 -23.38
N ALA A 238 -30.83 -7.89 -24.58
CA ALA A 238 -31.43 -8.75 -25.61
C ALA A 238 -30.37 -9.37 -26.53
N THR A 239 -29.25 -8.69 -26.73
CA THR A 239 -28.18 -9.03 -27.65
C THR A 239 -26.82 -9.07 -26.92
N ILE A 240 -25.84 -9.71 -27.56
CA ILE A 240 -24.45 -9.78 -27.13
C ILE A 240 -23.55 -9.55 -28.35
N TYR A 241 -22.43 -8.88 -28.14
CA TYR A 241 -21.44 -8.65 -29.17
C TYR A 241 -20.41 -9.79 -29.15
N VAL A 242 -20.27 -10.51 -30.27
CA VAL A 242 -19.34 -11.63 -30.44
C VAL A 242 -18.67 -11.53 -31.80
N ASP A 243 -17.34 -11.57 -31.85
CA ASP A 243 -16.52 -11.58 -33.08
C ASP A 243 -16.86 -10.42 -34.03
N GLY A 244 -17.15 -9.23 -33.47
CA GLY A 244 -17.48 -8.05 -34.27
C GLY A 244 -18.96 -7.92 -34.68
N CYS A 245 -19.81 -8.88 -34.31
CA CYS A 245 -21.23 -8.91 -34.68
C CYS A 245 -22.14 -8.87 -33.46
N GLU A 246 -23.25 -8.14 -33.56
CA GLU A 246 -24.32 -8.20 -32.57
C GLU A 246 -25.24 -9.39 -32.86
N ILE A 247 -25.35 -10.31 -31.91
CA ILE A 247 -26.17 -11.52 -32.02
C ILE A 247 -27.15 -11.63 -30.86
N GLU A 248 -28.20 -12.43 -31.01
CA GLU A 248 -29.20 -12.64 -29.96
C GLU A 248 -28.58 -13.30 -28.72
N PHE A 249 -28.86 -12.73 -27.54
CA PHE A 249 -28.39 -13.26 -26.26
C PHE A 249 -29.27 -14.42 -25.76
N ASN A 250 -29.21 -15.52 -26.51
CA ASN A 250 -30.00 -16.71 -26.32
C ASN A 250 -29.56 -17.54 -25.08
N LYS A 251 -30.24 -18.67 -24.84
CA LYS A 251 -29.95 -19.56 -23.70
C LYS A 251 -28.53 -20.14 -23.72
N PHE A 252 -27.96 -20.37 -24.90
CA PHE A 252 -26.59 -20.87 -25.03
C PHE A 252 -25.60 -19.85 -24.48
N TRP A 253 -25.68 -18.59 -24.93
CA TRP A 253 -24.79 -17.53 -24.47
C TRP A 253 -24.95 -17.19 -23.00
N LYS A 254 -26.18 -17.23 -22.47
CA LYS A 254 -26.43 -17.07 -21.03
C LYS A 254 -25.70 -18.15 -20.21
N ARG A 255 -25.71 -19.40 -20.68
CA ARG A 255 -25.00 -20.52 -20.01
C ARG A 255 -23.49 -20.35 -20.08
N GLN A 256 -22.94 -19.88 -21.20
CA GLN A 256 -21.50 -19.61 -21.32
C GLN A 256 -21.06 -18.48 -20.38
N TYR A 257 -21.82 -17.39 -20.35
CA TYR A 257 -21.59 -16.30 -19.41
C TYR A 257 -21.62 -16.80 -17.95
N GLU A 258 -22.61 -17.61 -17.57
CA GLU A 258 -22.71 -18.17 -16.22
C GLU A 258 -21.53 -19.07 -15.86
N ALA A 259 -21.04 -19.88 -16.81
CA ALA A 259 -19.85 -20.70 -16.63
C ALA A 259 -18.62 -19.84 -16.32
N ALA A 260 -18.37 -18.82 -17.15
CA ALA A 260 -17.26 -17.88 -16.95
C ALA A 260 -17.38 -17.09 -15.64
N PHE A 261 -18.60 -16.63 -15.31
CA PHE A 261 -18.87 -15.92 -14.06
C PHE A 261 -18.57 -16.79 -12.83
N ASN A 262 -18.92 -18.07 -12.87
CA ASN A 262 -18.64 -19.02 -11.80
C ASN A 262 -17.14 -19.32 -11.68
N GLU A 263 -16.43 -19.46 -12.81
CA GLU A 263 -14.99 -19.63 -12.81
C GLU A 263 -14.26 -18.42 -12.18
N LEU A 264 -14.59 -17.20 -12.61
CA LEU A 264 -14.07 -15.97 -12.03
C LEU A 264 -14.47 -15.80 -10.55
N SER A 265 -15.57 -16.43 -10.12
CA SER A 265 -15.99 -16.44 -8.72
C SER A 265 -15.12 -17.32 -7.83
N LYS A 266 -14.59 -18.43 -8.34
CA LYS A 266 -13.62 -19.25 -7.61
C LYS A 266 -12.35 -18.46 -7.27
N LYS A 267 -11.98 -17.50 -8.12
CA LYS A 267 -10.83 -16.60 -7.91
C LYS A 267 -11.06 -15.51 -6.85
N LYS A 268 -12.25 -15.46 -6.20
CA LYS A 268 -12.64 -14.46 -5.17
C LYS A 268 -12.46 -12.99 -5.59
N LYS A 269 -12.61 -12.70 -6.89
CA LYS A 269 -12.52 -11.35 -7.45
C LYS A 269 -13.89 -10.67 -7.51
N LYS A 270 -13.91 -9.34 -7.39
CA LYS A 270 -15.10 -8.50 -7.66
C LYS A 270 -15.35 -8.48 -9.16
N LYS A 271 -16.62 -8.52 -9.59
CA LYS A 271 -17.02 -8.49 -11.02
C LYS A 271 -17.92 -7.29 -11.29
N LEU A 272 -17.78 -6.76 -12.49
CA LEU A 272 -18.62 -5.70 -13.04
C LEU A 272 -18.86 -6.02 -14.51
N ASN A 273 -20.01 -5.61 -15.05
CA ASN A 273 -20.41 -5.88 -16.42
C ASN A 273 -20.70 -4.55 -17.08
N PHE A 274 -20.42 -4.48 -18.38
CA PHE A 274 -20.63 -3.32 -19.21
C PHE A 274 -21.58 -3.69 -20.35
N ILE A 275 -22.42 -2.73 -20.75
CA ILE A 275 -23.28 -2.73 -21.94
C ILE A 275 -23.05 -1.40 -22.65
#